data_AF-A0AAE3IHV0-F1
#
_entry.id   AF-A0AAE3IHV0-F1
#
_cell.length_a   1.000
_cell.length_b   1.000
_cell.length_c   1.000
_cell.angle_alpha   90.00
_cell.angle_beta   90.00
_cell.angle_gamma   90.00
#
_symmetry.space_group_name_H-M   'P 1'
#
loop_
_entity.id
_entity.type
_entity.pdbx_description
1 polymer ?
#
loop_
_entity_poly.entity_id
_entity_poly.type
_entity_poly.pdbx_seq_one_letter_code
_entity_poly.pdbx_strand_id
1 'polypeptide(L)' 'MKKSLIAMTSITYAMKAKNLLNSLKYYCEIQRTPKDLGTGCGYSIAVTAPPEEITAILEKERIPFRNVIFEQKR' A
#
# COMPACT_ATOMS: atom_id res chain seq x y z
N MET A 1 -15.87 3.36 4.95
CA MET A 1 -14.58 3.98 4.59
C MET A 1 -13.98 3.18 3.46
N LYS A 2 -13.63 3.83 2.34
CA LYS A 2 -12.98 3.17 1.20
C LYS A 2 -11.54 2.83 1.59
N LYS A 3 -11.09 1.60 1.34
CA LYS A 3 -9.70 1.19 1.58
C LYS A 3 -9.02 1.04 0.24
N SER A 4 -7.80 1.54 0.14
CA SER A 4 -6.95 1.37 -1.03
C SER A 4 -5.88 0.35 -0.70
N LEU A 5 -5.60 -0.56 -1.62
CA LEU A 5 -4.55 -1.57 -1.49
C LEU A 5 -3.42 -1.22 -2.44
N ILE A 6 -2.22 -1.04 -1.93
CA ILE A 6 -1.05 -0.76 -2.76
C ILE A 6 -0.18 -2.01 -2.77
N ALA A 7 -0.10 -2.65 -3.93
CA ALA A 7 0.72 -3.83 -4.14
C ALA A 7 2.20 -3.45 -4.10
N MET A 8 2.97 -4.11 -3.23
CA MET A 8 4.38 -3.81 -3.00
C MET A 8 5.29 -4.73 -3.79
N THR A 9 6.50 -4.23 -4.07
CA THR A 9 7.55 -4.98 -4.77
C THR A 9 8.28 -5.96 -3.85
N SER A 10 8.34 -5.69 -2.55
CA SER A 10 8.92 -6.56 -1.51
C SER A 10 8.28 -6.30 -0.13
N ILE A 11 8.37 -7.27 0.79
CA ILE A 11 7.94 -7.12 2.19
C ILE A 11 8.71 -6.00 2.91
N THR A 12 9.99 -5.80 2.58
CA THR A 12 10.81 -4.74 3.18
C THR A 12 10.24 -3.36 2.87
N TYR A 13 9.82 -3.14 1.63
CA TYR A 13 9.18 -1.89 1.22
C TYR A 13 7.79 -1.74 1.83
N ALA A 14 7.02 -2.84 1.97
CA ALA A 14 5.74 -2.81 2.66
C ALA A 14 5.89 -2.38 4.14
N MET A 15 6.91 -2.89 4.83
CA MET A 15 7.24 -2.48 6.21
C MET A 15 7.70 -1.02 6.28
N LYS A 16 8.53 -0.58 5.34
CA LYS A 16 8.98 0.82 5.27
C LYS A 16 7.81 1.78 5.03
N ALA A 17 6.94 1.45 4.08
CA ALA A 17 5.71 2.19 3.80
C ALA A 17 4.80 2.26 5.04
N LYS A 18 4.58 1.13 5.73
CA LYS A 18 3.80 1.09 6.96
C LYS A 18 4.36 2.02 8.04
N ASN A 19 5.67 1.97 8.29
CA ASN A 19 6.29 2.80 9.31
C ASN A 19 6.18 4.29 8.98
N LEU A 20 6.40 4.66 7.70
CA LEU A 20 6.25 6.02 7.22
C LEU A 20 4.82 6.53 7.40
N LEU A 21 3.83 5.76 6.96
CA LEU A 21 2.42 6.13 7.05
C LEU A 21 1.93 6.20 8.49
N ASN A 22 2.36 5.28 9.36
CA ASN A 22 2.07 5.33 10.78
C ASN A 22 2.69 6.59 11.45
N SER A 23 3.90 6.98 11.05
CA SER A 23 4.52 8.23 11.54
C SER A 23 3.71 9.47 11.14
N LEU A 24 3.02 9.41 10.00
CA LEU A 24 2.13 10.46 9.50
C LEU A 24 0.69 10.33 10.04
N LYS A 25 0.45 9.42 11.00
CA LYS A 25 -0.87 9.12 11.58
C LYS A 25 -1.90 8.59 10.57
N TYR A 26 -1.46 8.07 9.43
CA TYR A 26 -2.32 7.36 8.50
C TYR A 26 -2.51 5.93 8.94
N TYR A 27 -3.77 5.48 9.00
CA TYR A 27 -4.08 4.10 9.33
C TYR A 27 -3.76 3.20 8.14
N CYS A 28 -2.79 2.30 8.34
CA CYS A 28 -2.31 1.37 7.33
C CYS A 28 -2.02 -0.02 7.90
N GLU A 29 -2.28 -1.05 7.08
CA GLU A 29 -2.06 -2.46 7.43
C GLU A 29 -1.39 -3.20 6.29
N ILE A 30 -0.44 -4.08 6.61
CA ILE A 30 0.16 -4.96 5.61
C ILE A 30 -0.72 -6.20 5.48
N GLN A 31 -1.12 -6.51 4.26
CA GLN A 31 -1.93 -7.66 3.91
C GLN A 31 -1.25 -8.47 2.80
N ARG A 32 -1.60 -9.74 2.67
CA ARG A 32 -1.10 -10.56 1.55
C ARG A 32 -1.90 -10.22 0.29
N THR A 33 -1.21 -9.97 -0.81
CA THR A 33 -1.84 -9.78 -2.11
C THR A 33 -2.55 -11.09 -2.49
N PRO A 34 -3.84 -11.05 -2.84
CA PRO A 34 -4.56 -12.24 -3.32
C PRO A 34 -3.83 -12.83 -4.53
N LYS A 35 -3.68 -14.17 -4.57
CA LYS A 35 -2.94 -14.87 -5.63
C LYS A 35 -3.50 -14.63 -7.03
N ASP A 36 -4.78 -14.33 -7.14
CA ASP A 36 -5.46 -14.02 -8.40
C ASP A 36 -5.13 -12.62 -8.98
N LEU A 37 -4.58 -11.70 -8.17
CA LEU A 37 -4.51 -10.27 -8.50
C LEU A 37 -3.10 -9.73 -8.79
N GLY A 38 -2.04 -10.53 -8.71
CA GLY A 38 -0.76 -10.04 -9.21
C GLY A 38 0.49 -10.87 -8.93
N THR A 39 1.27 -11.07 -9.98
CA THR A 39 2.68 -11.42 -9.97
C THR A 39 3.46 -10.33 -9.20
N GLY A 40 3.96 -10.66 -8.00
CA GLY A 40 4.67 -9.75 -7.10
C GLY A 40 5.17 -10.50 -5.86
N CYS A 41 5.69 -9.79 -4.84
CA CYS A 41 6.18 -10.42 -3.60
C CYS A 41 5.09 -11.05 -2.72
N GLY A 42 3.81 -10.91 -3.09
CA GLY A 42 2.67 -11.39 -2.32
C GLY A 42 2.27 -10.49 -1.16
N TYR A 43 2.78 -9.26 -1.07
CA TYR A 43 2.43 -8.29 -0.04
C TYR A 43 1.84 -7.01 -0.62
N SER A 44 0.82 -6.49 0.06
CA SER A 44 0.15 -5.22 -0.22
C SER A 44 0.00 -4.42 1.07
N ILE A 45 -0.11 -3.11 0.96
CA ILE A 45 -0.48 -2.25 2.09
C ILE A 45 -1.89 -1.71 1.88
N ALA A 46 -2.78 -2.04 2.81
CA ALA A 46 -4.11 -1.48 2.90
C ALA A 46 -4.04 -0.15 3.63
N VAL A 47 -4.51 0.92 3.00
CA VAL A 47 -4.54 2.27 3.54
C VAL A 47 -5.98 2.79 3.52
N THR A 48 -6.33 3.55 4.55
CA THR A 48 -7.67 4.17 4.66
C THR A 48 -7.75 5.55 4.00
N ALA A 49 -6.61 6.09 3.59
CA ALA A 49 -6.46 7.39 2.96
C ALA A 49 -6.62 7.31 1.43
N PRO A 50 -6.81 8.45 0.76
CA PRO A 50 -6.79 8.55 -0.69
C PRO A 50 -5.46 7.99 -1.23
N PRO A 51 -5.50 7.08 -2.21
CA PRO A 51 -4.28 6.47 -2.72
C PRO A 51 -3.38 7.49 -3.40
N GLU A 52 -3.93 8.56 -3.98
CA GLU A 52 -3.18 9.68 -4.56
C GLU A 52 -2.22 10.34 -3.55
N GLU A 53 -2.71 10.61 -2.33
CA GLU A 53 -1.88 11.13 -1.24
C GLU A 53 -0.81 10.11 -0.86
N ILE A 54 -1.19 8.84 -0.72
CA ILE A 54 -0.27 7.79 -0.31
C ILE A 54 0.82 7.55 -1.37
N THR A 55 0.46 7.50 -2.65
CA THR A 55 1.43 7.35 -3.73
C THR A 55 2.38 8.53 -3.79
N ALA A 56 1.90 9.77 -3.61
CA ALA A 56 2.76 10.94 -3.55
C ALA A 56 3.77 10.88 -2.39
N ILE A 57 3.34 10.43 -1.20
CA ILE A 57 4.21 10.21 -0.04
C ILE A 57 5.25 9.12 -0.33
N LEU A 58 4.82 7.99 -0.92
CA LEU A 58 5.70 6.88 -1.26
C LEU A 58 6.73 7.26 -2.33
N GLU A 59 6.33 8.01 -3.36
CA GLU A 59 7.22 8.53 -4.40
C GLU A 59 8.24 9.52 -3.82
N LYS A 60 7.79 10.43 -2.95
CA LYS A 60 8.67 11.38 -2.25
C LYS A 60 9.76 10.68 -1.45
N GLU A 61 9.43 9.56 -0.79
CA GLU A 61 10.36 8.73 -0.03
C GLU A 61 11.09 7.66 -0.88
N ARG A 62 10.91 7.70 -2.21
CA ARG A 62 11.47 6.74 -3.18
C ARG A 62 11.18 5.28 -2.81
N ILE A 63 9.97 4.99 -2.35
CA ILE A 63 9.51 3.64 -2.03
C ILE A 63 8.85 3.02 -3.27
N PRO A 64 9.46 2.01 -3.91
CA PRO A 64 8.91 1.39 -5.11
C PRO A 64 7.68 0.53 -4.78
N PHE A 65 6.53 0.94 -5.29
CA PHE A 65 5.31 0.15 -5.32
C PHE A 65 5.00 -0.32 -6.75
N ARG A 66 4.20 -1.37 -6.88
CA ARG A 66 3.95 -2.02 -8.16
C ARG A 66 2.63 -1.60 -8.79
N ASN A 67 1.56 -1.61 -8.00
CA ASN A 67 0.24 -1.26 -8.49
C ASN A 67 -0.65 -0.74 -7.36
N VAL A 68 -1.64 0.07 -7.71
CA VAL A 68 -2.65 0.58 -6.79
C VAL A 68 -3.98 -0.08 -7.13
N ILE A 69 -4.46 -0.90 -6.21
CA ILE A 69 -5.72 -1.64 -6.28
C ILE A 69 -6.73 -0.88 -5.42
N PHE A 70 -7.80 -0.41 -6.04
CA PHE A 70 -8.86 0.29 -5.31
C PHE A 70 -9.88 -0.73 -4.81
N GLU A 71 -9.97 -0.95 -3.50
CA GLU A 71 -11.01 -1.81 -2.94
C GLU A 71 -12.25 -0.96 -2.67
N GLN A 72 -13.06 -0.78 -3.72
CA GLN A 72 -14.37 -0.17 -3.61
C GLN A 72 -15.36 -1.27 -3.22
N LYS A 73 -15.50 -1.52 -1.91
CA LYS A 73 -16.55 -2.40 -1.39
C LYS A 73 -17.91 -1.76 -1.74
N ARG A 74 -18.60 -2.35 -2.72
CA ARG A 74 -19.99 -2.07 -3.06
C ARG A 74 -20.91 -2.69 -2.02
#